data_AF-A0A838Y4S1-F1
#
_entry.id   AF-A0A838Y4S1-F1
#
_cell.length_a   1.000
_cell.length_b   1.000
_cell.length_c   1.000
_cell.angle_alpha   90.00
_cell.angle_beta   90.00
_cell.angle_gamma   90.00
#
_symmetry.space_group_name_H-M   'P 1'
#
loop_
_entity.id
_entity.type
_entity.pdbx_description
1 polymer ?
#
loop_
_entity_poly.entity_id
_entity_poly.type
_entity_poly.pdbx_seq_one_letter_code
_entity_poly.pdbx_strand_id
1 'polypeptide(L)'
;MSGPIFGGRQAQPLDDMVSRAGGDGWEGLEELFKPHLATAPLQPSDLVAKNLAMLAQHSGSREVIEWLMDITLRQPFRPTGKTLEETALRAATRQGINGVGEAVLAAIEHGQKLLEK
;
A
#
# COMPACT_ATOMS: atom_id res chain seq x y z
N MET A 1 15.60 2.26 -31.68
CA MET A 1 14.39 2.86 -31.08
C MET A 1 14.47 2.67 -29.57
N SER A 2 15.18 3.55 -28.85
CA SER A 2 15.14 3.53 -27.38
C SER A 2 13.91 4.29 -26.94
N GLY A 3 12.86 3.57 -26.55
CA GLY A 3 11.69 4.17 -25.91
C GLY A 3 12.07 4.87 -24.60
N PRO A 4 11.22 5.76 -24.08
CA PRO A 4 11.50 6.44 -22.82
C PRO A 4 11.60 5.41 -21.70
N ILE A 5 12.69 5.48 -20.93
CA ILE A 5 12.85 4.69 -19.70
C ILE A 5 12.05 5.42 -18.62
N PHE A 6 10.79 5.05 -18.46
CA PHE A 6 9.96 5.53 -17.35
C PHE A 6 10.36 4.81 -16.06
N GLY A 7 10.62 5.54 -14.97
CA GLY A 7 10.77 4.94 -13.64
C GLY A 7 9.45 4.32 -13.16
N GLY A 8 9.46 3.37 -12.23
CA GLY A 8 8.28 2.57 -11.85
C GLY A 8 7.00 3.37 -11.51
N ARG A 9 7.12 4.58 -10.91
CA ARG A 9 5.99 5.49 -10.66
C ARG A 9 5.49 6.24 -11.91
N GLN A 10 6.36 6.45 -12.89
CA GLN A 10 6.01 7.05 -14.17
C GLN A 10 5.37 6.02 -15.11
N ALA A 11 5.59 4.72 -14.87
CA ALA A 11 4.96 3.64 -15.62
C ALA A 11 3.46 3.46 -15.25
N GLN A 12 3.04 3.89 -14.06
CA GLN A 12 1.64 3.96 -13.63
C GLN A 12 1.42 5.20 -12.73
N PRO A 13 1.15 6.38 -13.32
CA PRO A 13 0.92 7.59 -12.54
C PRO A 13 -0.38 7.48 -11.73
N LEU A 14 -0.45 8.19 -10.59
CA LEU A 14 -1.57 8.12 -9.66
C LEU A 14 -2.91 8.46 -10.34
N ASP A 15 -2.92 9.47 -11.21
CA ASP A 15 -4.13 9.91 -11.92
C ASP A 15 -4.69 8.79 -12.81
N ASP A 16 -3.82 8.05 -13.50
CA ASP A 16 -4.23 6.90 -14.31
C ASP A 16 -4.76 5.76 -13.45
N MET A 17 -4.17 5.51 -12.27
CA MET A 17 -4.66 4.50 -11.33
C MET A 17 -6.05 4.87 -10.79
N VAL A 18 -6.28 6.14 -10.45
CA VAL A 18 -7.58 6.64 -10.00
C VAL A 18 -8.62 6.50 -11.11
N SER A 19 -8.27 6.87 -12.35
CA SER A 19 -9.15 6.69 -13.51
C SER A 19 -9.51 5.22 -13.72
N ARG A 20 -8.55 4.30 -13.64
CA ARG A 20 -8.77 2.87 -13.87
C ARG A 20 -9.57 2.21 -12.75
N ALA A 21 -9.27 2.53 -11.49
CA ALA A 21 -9.95 1.96 -10.33
C ALA A 21 -11.39 2.48 -10.17
N GLY A 22 -11.68 3.71 -10.60
CA GLY A 22 -12.99 4.35 -10.47
C GLY A 22 -13.84 4.36 -11.75
N GLY A 23 -13.24 4.29 -12.93
CA GLY A 23 -13.89 4.56 -14.23
C GLY A 23 -13.91 3.40 -15.22
N ASP A 24 -12.88 2.54 -15.25
CA ASP A 24 -12.71 1.50 -16.28
C ASP A 24 -13.20 0.11 -15.84
N GLY A 25 -13.80 0.02 -14.65
CA GLY A 25 -14.38 -1.23 -14.14
C GLY A 25 -13.33 -2.33 -13.90
N TRP A 26 -13.70 -3.59 -14.15
CA TRP A 26 -12.88 -4.75 -13.84
C TRP A 26 -11.59 -4.84 -14.67
N GLU A 27 -11.62 -4.41 -15.93
CA GLU A 27 -10.48 -4.45 -16.85
C GLU A 27 -9.35 -3.52 -16.40
N GLY A 28 -9.70 -2.33 -15.88
CA GLY A 28 -8.74 -1.40 -15.30
C GLY A 28 -8.01 -1.96 -14.07
N LEU A 29 -8.69 -2.78 -13.27
CA LEU A 29 -8.09 -3.43 -12.10
C LEU A 29 -7.14 -4.57 -12.47
N GLU A 30 -7.47 -5.37 -13.48
CA GLU A 30 -6.60 -6.47 -13.94
C GLU A 30 -5.21 -5.97 -14.38
N GLU A 31 -5.16 -4.80 -15.03
CA GLU A 31 -3.91 -4.14 -15.39
C GLU A 31 -3.06 -3.75 -14.17
N LEU A 32 -3.70 -3.28 -13.09
CA LEU A 32 -3.03 -2.89 -11.86
C LEU A 32 -2.50 -4.09 -11.07
N PHE A 33 -3.11 -5.27 -11.23
CA PHE A 33 -2.71 -6.50 -10.53
C PHE A 33 -1.57 -7.27 -11.19
N LYS A 34 -1.08 -6.82 -12.36
CA LYS A 34 0.01 -7.51 -13.07
C LYS A 34 1.23 -7.65 -12.15
N PRO A 35 1.74 -8.88 -11.92
CA PRO A 35 2.83 -9.11 -10.98
C PRO A 35 4.08 -8.30 -11.33
N HIS A 36 4.69 -7.69 -10.33
CA HIS A 36 5.99 -7.05 -10.46
C HIS A 36 6.93 -7.62 -9.40
N LEU A 37 8.07 -8.15 -9.85
CA LEU A 37 9.09 -8.68 -8.94
C LEU A 37 9.90 -7.51 -8.39
N ALA A 38 9.58 -7.09 -7.17
CA ALA A 38 10.39 -6.12 -6.44
C ALA A 38 11.50 -6.86 -5.67
N THR A 39 12.75 -6.42 -5.84
CA THR A 39 13.93 -6.99 -5.17
C THR A 39 14.40 -6.18 -3.96
N ALA A 40 13.75 -5.05 -3.67
CA ALA A 40 14.13 -4.13 -2.60
C ALA A 40 13.08 -4.09 -1.49
N PRO A 41 13.48 -3.76 -0.24
CA PRO A 41 12.54 -3.46 0.84
C PRO A 41 11.57 -2.34 0.43
N LEU A 42 10.31 -2.42 0.87
CA LEU A 42 9.26 -1.44 0.60
C LEU A 42 9.42 -0.12 1.38
N GLN A 43 10.66 0.33 1.59
CA GLN A 43 10.96 1.58 2.29
C GLN A 43 10.76 2.76 1.33
N PRO A 44 9.93 3.76 1.68
CA PRO A 44 9.80 4.95 0.87
C PRO A 44 11.01 5.88 1.04
N SER A 45 11.17 6.85 0.13
CA SER A 45 12.15 7.92 0.28
C SER A 45 11.96 8.71 1.60
N ASP A 46 13.04 9.27 2.14
CA ASP A 46 13.01 10.08 3.36
C ASP A 46 11.98 11.23 3.33
N LEU A 47 11.79 11.88 2.19
CA LEU A 47 10.76 12.93 2.02
C LEU A 47 9.35 12.38 2.29
N VAL A 48 9.04 11.21 1.73
CA VAL A 48 7.74 10.55 1.92
C VAL A 48 7.58 10.08 3.37
N ALA A 49 8.63 9.53 3.98
CA ALA A 49 8.61 9.13 5.38
C ALA A 49 8.33 10.32 6.32
N LYS A 50 9.04 11.44 6.12
CA LYS A 50 8.79 12.70 6.86
C LYS A 50 7.37 13.21 6.67
N ASN A 51 6.86 13.19 5.43
CA ASN A 51 5.49 13.61 5.13
C ASN A 51 4.46 12.72 5.84
N LEU A 52 4.61 11.41 5.80
CA LEU A 52 3.73 10.49 6.53
C LEU A 52 3.77 10.72 8.04
N ALA A 53 4.95 10.97 8.61
CA ALA A 53 5.09 11.31 10.02
C ALA A 53 4.36 12.62 10.39
N MET A 54 4.44 13.65 9.56
CA MET A 54 3.69 14.90 9.76
C MET A 54 2.18 14.70 9.63
N LEU A 55 1.73 13.94 8.62
CA LEU A 55 0.31 13.63 8.43
C LEU A 55 -0.29 12.88 9.63
N ALA A 56 0.47 12.00 10.27
CA ALA A 56 0.04 11.29 11.46
C ALA A 56 -0.15 12.19 12.70
N GLN A 57 0.46 13.38 12.72
CA GLN A 57 0.35 14.32 13.84
C GLN A 57 -0.84 15.29 13.72
N HIS A 58 -1.30 15.58 12.50
CA HIS A 58 -2.44 16.45 12.27
C HIS A 58 -3.77 15.67 12.28
N SER A 59 -4.76 16.13 13.05
CA SER A 59 -6.00 15.39 13.31
C SER A 59 -6.76 14.97 12.04
N GLY A 60 -6.94 15.88 11.08
CA GLY A 60 -7.67 15.58 9.84
C GLY A 60 -6.97 14.58 8.91
N SER A 61 -5.64 14.66 8.79
CA SER A 61 -4.89 13.69 7.98
C SER A 61 -4.62 12.38 8.71
N ARG A 62 -4.57 12.41 10.04
CA ARG A 62 -4.47 11.21 10.86
C ARG A 62 -5.67 10.31 10.66
N GLU A 63 -6.87 10.85 10.51
CA GLU A 63 -8.08 10.07 10.24
C GLU A 63 -7.95 9.20 8.98
N VAL A 64 -7.27 9.70 7.94
CA VAL A 64 -6.97 8.93 6.72
C VAL A 64 -6.06 7.73 7.02
N ILE A 65 -5.05 7.92 7.86
CA ILE A 65 -4.13 6.86 8.28
C ILE A 65 -4.85 5.84 9.16
N GLU A 66 -5.70 6.30 10.09
CA GLU A 66 -6.50 5.42 10.95
C GLU A 66 -7.47 4.57 10.11
N TRP A 67 -8.19 5.18 9.16
CA TRP A 67 -9.05 4.46 8.21
C TRP A 67 -8.25 3.44 7.38
N LEU A 68 -7.03 3.78 6.95
CA LEU A 68 -6.15 2.84 6.25
C LEU A 68 -5.77 1.65 7.15
N MET A 69 -5.56 1.87 8.45
CA MET A 69 -5.32 0.77 9.41
C MET A 69 -6.56 -0.09 9.62
N ASP A 70 -7.76 0.51 9.56
CA ASP A 70 -9.04 -0.20 9.69
C ASP A 70 -9.27 -1.21 8.57
N ILE A 71 -8.91 -0.85 7.33
CA ILE A 71 -9.03 -1.73 6.16
C ILE A 71 -7.82 -2.65 5.95
N THR A 72 -6.71 -2.38 6.65
CA THR A 72 -5.52 -3.24 6.65
C THR A 72 -5.42 -4.02 7.95
N LEU A 73 -4.60 -3.60 8.92
CA LEU A 73 -4.25 -4.39 10.10
C LEU A 73 -5.42 -4.72 11.04
N ARG A 74 -6.38 -3.80 11.21
CA ARG A 74 -7.49 -3.98 12.17
C ARG A 74 -8.72 -4.69 11.59
N GLN A 75 -8.74 -4.95 10.29
CA GLN A 75 -9.83 -5.69 9.69
C GLN A 75 -9.94 -7.10 10.35
N PRO A 76 -11.12 -7.49 10.87
CA PRO A 76 -11.27 -8.78 11.51
C PRO A 76 -10.99 -9.94 10.56
N PHE A 77 -10.14 -10.88 10.97
CA PHE A 77 -9.95 -12.12 10.21
C PHE A 77 -11.18 -13.01 10.33
N ARG A 78 -11.78 -13.35 9.19
CA ARG A 78 -12.95 -14.24 9.11
C ARG A 78 -12.52 -15.59 8.52
N PRO A 79 -12.23 -16.61 9.35
CA PRO A 79 -11.91 -17.95 8.86
C PRO A 79 -13.18 -18.56 8.25
N THR A 80 -13.30 -18.42 6.95
CA THR A 80 -14.49 -18.79 6.18
C THR A 80 -14.19 -19.96 5.23
N GLY A 81 -12.98 -20.54 5.32
CA GLY A 81 -12.55 -21.67 4.51
C GLY A 81 -13.20 -22.96 4.99
N LYS A 82 -13.63 -23.82 4.06
CA LYS A 82 -14.17 -25.15 4.34
C LYS A 82 -13.07 -26.18 4.54
N THR A 83 -11.86 -25.91 4.03
CA THR A 83 -10.67 -26.75 4.18
C THR A 83 -9.49 -25.98 4.78
N LEU A 84 -8.44 -26.72 5.17
CA LEU A 84 -7.19 -26.13 5.66
C LEU A 84 -6.48 -25.33 4.56
N GLU A 85 -6.49 -25.83 3.33
CA GLU A 85 -5.90 -25.18 2.16
C GLU A 85 -6.62 -23.86 1.84
N GLU A 86 -7.95 -23.86 1.85
CA GLU A 86 -8.75 -22.64 1.66
C GLU A 86 -8.49 -21.61 2.77
N THR A 87 -8.31 -22.08 4.00
CA THR A 87 -7.98 -21.22 5.15
C THR A 87 -6.57 -20.64 5.02
N ALA A 88 -5.59 -21.46 4.62
CA ALA A 88 -4.21 -21.04 4.38
C ALA A 88 -4.12 -20.00 3.26
N LEU A 89 -4.86 -20.21 2.15
CA LEU A 89 -4.92 -19.25 1.06
C LEU A 89 -5.49 -17.90 1.52
N ARG A 90 -6.59 -17.91 2.27
CA ARG A 90 -7.20 -16.68 2.82
C ARG A 90 -6.28 -15.99 3.83
N ALA A 91 -5.54 -16.75 4.62
CA ALA A 91 -4.52 -16.22 5.51
C ALA A 91 -3.36 -15.56 4.73
N ALA A 92 -2.90 -16.16 3.63
CA ALA A 92 -1.88 -15.58 2.77
C ALA A 92 -2.34 -14.26 2.13
N THR A 93 -3.57 -14.19 1.62
CA THR A 93 -4.17 -12.93 1.13
C THR A 93 -4.20 -11.87 2.22
N ARG A 94 -4.55 -12.26 3.45
CA ARG A 94 -4.57 -11.36 4.61
C ARG A 94 -3.19 -10.80 4.93
N GLN A 95 -2.14 -11.62 4.85
CA GLN A 95 -0.76 -11.18 5.04
C GLN A 95 -0.36 -10.11 4.01
N GLY A 96 -0.75 -10.28 2.74
CA GLY A 96 -0.52 -9.27 1.71
C GLY A 96 -1.16 -7.91 2.04
N ILE A 97 -2.41 -7.91 2.53
CA ILE A 97 -3.12 -6.70 2.96
C ILE A 97 -2.44 -6.07 4.19
N ASN A 98 -2.05 -6.88 5.17
CA ASN A 98 -1.37 -6.41 6.38
C ASN A 98 -0.02 -5.78 6.08
N GLY A 99 0.73 -6.30 5.10
CA GLY A 99 2.02 -5.76 4.68
C GLY A 99 1.98 -4.30 4.26
N VAL A 100 0.84 -3.82 3.72
CA VAL A 100 0.63 -2.39 3.43
C VAL A 100 0.62 -1.57 4.71
N GLY A 101 -0.14 -2.01 5.72
CA GLY A 101 -0.21 -1.34 7.01
C GLY A 101 1.14 -1.31 7.72
N GLU A 102 1.86 -2.44 7.72
CA GLU A 102 3.21 -2.55 8.28
C GLU A 102 4.19 -1.57 7.61
N ALA A 103 4.18 -1.50 6.28
CA ALA A 103 5.05 -0.60 5.53
C ALA A 103 4.77 0.88 5.85
N VAL A 104 3.50 1.26 5.98
CA VAL A 104 3.11 2.63 6.34
C VAL A 104 3.55 2.98 7.76
N LEU A 105 3.33 2.11 8.73
CA LEU A 105 3.73 2.34 10.12
C LEU A 105 5.26 2.44 10.28
N ALA A 106 6.00 1.55 9.61
CA ALA A 106 7.46 1.61 9.57
C ALA A 106 7.98 2.92 8.95
N ALA A 107 7.33 3.39 7.88
CA ALA A 107 7.66 4.67 7.25
C ALA A 107 7.38 5.88 8.16
N ILE A 108 6.27 5.85 8.92
CA ILE A 108 5.95 6.88 9.91
C ILE A 108 7.02 6.92 11.00
N GLU A 109 7.37 5.76 11.57
CA GLU A 109 8.41 5.66 12.62
C GLU A 109 9.76 6.19 12.11
N HIS A 110 10.17 5.79 10.90
CA HIS A 110 11.39 6.31 10.26
C HIS A 110 11.31 7.83 10.07
N GLY A 111 10.17 8.34 9.60
CA GLY A 111 9.94 9.77 9.42
C GLY A 111 10.04 10.57 10.71
N GLN A 112 9.51 10.06 11.83
CA GLN A 112 9.62 10.67 13.15
C GLN A 112 11.10 10.81 13.56
N LYS A 113 11.89 9.74 13.43
CA LYS A 113 13.34 9.74 13.71
C LYS A 113 14.11 10.74 12.83
N LEU A 114 13.64 11.00 11.62
CA LEU A 114 14.27 11.98 10.72
C LEU A 114 13.88 13.44 11.01
N LEU A 115 12.79 13.69 11.73
CA LEU A 115 12.35 15.03 12.14
C LEU A 115 12.95 15.46 13.48
N GLU A 116 13.37 14.51 14.31
CA GLU A 116 14.06 14.74 15.59
C GLU A 116 15.56 15.09 15.43
N LYS A 117 16.12 14.95 14.23
CA LYS A 117 17.51 15.29 13.87
C LYS A 117 17.61 16.67 13.23
#